data_AF-A0A9Q4PZF2-F1
#
_entry.id   AF-A0A9Q4PZF2-F1
#
_cell.length_a   1.000
_cell.length_b   1.000
_cell.length_c   1.000
_cell.angle_alpha   90.00
_cell.angle_beta   90.00
_cell.angle_gamma   90.00
#
_symmetry.space_group_name_H-M   'P 1'
#
loop_
_entity.id
_entity.type
_entity.pdbx_description
1 polymer ?
#
loop_
_entity_poly.entity_id
_entity_poly.type
_entity_poly.pdbx_seq_one_letter_code
_entity_poly.pdbx_strand_id
1 'polypeptide(L)'
;MQTNVRSWLAEMWEHFRDNPARAPLYVVYTWYLMAWFGITSRRPIGTNVYEREWDVLIVLDACRVDTLREVADEYDFIDTVDEMWSIGSHSAEWLAQTFSETYRSEIERTQYITGNPHTDRVLDQRMTPPMNNTTAIDFSRWDFVDTEAFESLEMVWEDRLDETYRVTLPGVMTDHAIAAGRTRDPERLIVHYMQPHLPYIGRAFRDGRGPTDVEMDGYEKLESGESDRETVYELYTETLRLVLDEVEVLLKNIDAERVAITADHGEAFGEMRAYGHPEGFPHPIVKKVPWVETSARDTQTRDPDLEANRGVSVDIEDHLQDLGYR
;
A
#
# COMPACT_ATOMS: atom_id res chain seq x y z
N MET A 1 -12.02 22.76 10.79
CA MET A 1 -11.22 23.66 9.96
C MET A 1 -10.00 24.03 10.78
N GLN A 2 -8.85 23.47 10.43
CA GLN A 2 -7.57 23.75 11.05
C GLN A 2 -6.76 24.66 10.11
N THR A 3 -5.87 25.49 10.65
CA THR A 3 -5.04 26.41 9.86
C THR A 3 -3.57 26.12 10.10
N ASN A 4 -2.85 25.73 9.06
CA ASN A 4 -1.43 25.33 9.12
C ASN A 4 -0.52 26.31 8.37
N VAL A 5 -0.99 27.56 8.21
CA VAL A 5 -0.36 28.60 7.36
C VAL A 5 1.14 28.79 7.64
N ARG A 6 1.58 28.68 8.90
CA ARG A 6 3.01 28.82 9.23
C ARG A 6 3.87 27.68 8.70
N SER A 7 3.45 26.44 8.94
CA SER A 7 4.13 25.24 8.44
C SER A 7 4.10 25.21 6.92
N TRP A 8 2.94 25.52 6.33
CA TRP A 8 2.78 25.66 4.88
C TRP A 8 3.75 26.70 4.29
N LEU A 9 3.87 27.89 4.89
CA LEU A 9 4.80 28.91 4.42
C LEU A 9 6.27 28.47 4.55
N ALA A 10 6.63 27.71 5.59
CA ALA A 10 7.98 27.19 5.76
C ALA A 10 8.32 26.18 4.66
N GLU A 11 7.43 25.22 4.42
CA GLU A 11 7.56 24.21 3.36
C GLU A 11 7.58 24.86 1.96
N MET A 12 6.71 25.85 1.70
CA MET A 12 6.77 26.62 0.46
C MET A 12 8.15 27.26 0.29
N TRP A 13 8.69 27.88 1.34
CA TRP A 13 9.98 28.57 1.27
C TRP A 13 11.13 27.61 0.95
N GLU A 14 11.12 26.40 1.49
CA GLU A 14 12.06 25.34 1.15
C GLU A 14 11.94 24.93 -0.33
N HIS A 15 10.73 24.68 -0.83
CA HIS A 15 10.52 24.39 -2.25
C HIS A 15 10.94 25.54 -3.17
N PHE A 16 10.68 26.80 -2.79
CA PHE A 16 11.15 27.97 -3.53
C PHE A 16 12.68 28.07 -3.54
N ARG A 17 13.35 27.63 -2.48
CA ARG A 17 14.81 27.64 -2.38
C ARG A 17 15.44 26.55 -3.23
N ASP A 18 14.90 25.34 -3.15
CA ASP A 18 15.51 24.16 -3.75
C ASP A 18 15.08 23.97 -5.21
N ASN A 19 13.84 24.32 -5.56
CA ASN A 19 13.26 24.16 -6.89
C ASN A 19 12.41 25.39 -7.32
N PRO A 20 13.01 26.57 -7.52
CA PRO A 20 12.29 27.82 -7.76
C PRO A 20 11.38 27.79 -9.00
N ALA A 21 11.74 27.01 -10.02
CA ALA A 21 10.94 26.87 -11.24
C ALA A 21 9.66 26.04 -11.05
N ARG A 22 9.63 25.11 -10.07
CA ARG A 22 8.48 24.24 -9.77
C ARG A 22 7.65 24.72 -8.58
N ALA A 23 8.18 25.59 -7.72
CA ALA A 23 7.50 26.07 -6.52
C ALA A 23 6.10 26.69 -6.76
N PRO A 24 5.82 27.45 -7.84
CA PRO A 24 4.45 27.91 -8.13
C PRO A 24 3.47 26.76 -8.38
N LEU A 25 3.93 25.66 -8.99
CA LEU A 25 3.12 24.47 -9.21
C LEU A 25 2.79 23.79 -7.88
N TYR A 26 3.73 23.79 -6.94
CA TYR A 26 3.53 23.23 -5.60
C TYR A 26 2.47 23.99 -4.81
N VAL A 27 2.43 25.33 -4.91
CA VAL A 27 1.33 26.13 -4.35
C VAL A 27 -0.01 25.70 -4.95
N VAL A 28 -0.11 25.59 -6.28
CA VAL A 28 -1.34 25.15 -6.95
C VAL A 28 -1.74 23.74 -6.50
N TYR A 29 -0.77 22.85 -6.34
CA TYR A 29 -0.99 21.48 -5.89
C TYR A 29 -1.54 21.42 -4.46
N THR A 30 -0.97 22.17 -3.51
CA THR A 30 -1.50 22.19 -2.13
C THR A 30 -2.92 22.79 -2.04
N TRP A 31 -3.26 23.78 -2.88
CA TRP A 31 -4.65 24.25 -3.02
C TRP A 31 -5.58 23.18 -3.61
N TYR A 32 -5.09 22.43 -4.59
CA TYR A 32 -5.80 21.28 -5.14
C TYR A 32 -6.03 20.22 -4.07
N LEU A 33 -5.01 19.81 -3.29
CA LEU A 33 -5.15 18.82 -2.22
C LEU A 33 -6.15 19.26 -1.16
N MET A 34 -6.11 20.54 -0.77
CA MET A 34 -7.11 21.11 0.14
C MET A 34 -8.53 20.91 -0.39
N ALA A 35 -8.77 21.22 -1.67
CA ALA A 35 -10.08 21.03 -2.28
C ALA A 35 -10.45 19.54 -2.44
N TRP A 36 -9.49 18.72 -2.86
CA TRP A 36 -9.64 17.28 -3.07
C TRP A 36 -10.05 16.59 -1.78
N PHE A 37 -9.21 16.62 -0.74
CA PHE A 37 -9.49 15.97 0.53
C PHE A 37 -10.64 16.61 1.29
N GLY A 38 -10.87 17.91 1.10
CA GLY A 38 -12.08 18.56 1.58
C GLY A 38 -13.38 17.97 1.02
N ILE A 39 -13.35 17.45 -0.21
CA ILE A 39 -14.48 16.79 -0.86
C ILE A 39 -14.46 15.28 -0.57
N THR A 40 -13.35 14.61 -0.84
CA THR A 40 -13.26 13.14 -0.83
C THR A 40 -13.33 12.53 0.57
N SER A 41 -12.89 13.24 1.61
CA SER A 41 -13.09 12.76 3.00
C SER A 41 -14.57 12.61 3.37
N ARG A 42 -15.48 13.29 2.68
CA ARG A 42 -16.94 13.22 2.90
C ARG A 42 -17.65 12.38 1.86
N ARG A 43 -17.09 12.33 0.66
CA ARG A 43 -17.63 11.61 -0.49
C ARG A 43 -16.47 10.95 -1.24
N PRO A 44 -16.04 9.78 -0.76
CA PRO A 44 -15.06 8.95 -1.45
C PRO A 44 -15.39 8.81 -2.93
N ILE A 45 -14.35 8.85 -3.78
CA ILE A 45 -14.46 8.55 -5.21
C ILE A 45 -13.77 7.22 -5.43
N GLY A 46 -14.55 6.18 -5.67
CA GLY A 46 -14.09 4.80 -5.81
C GLY A 46 -15.14 3.85 -5.24
N THR A 47 -14.72 2.60 -5.03
CA THR A 47 -15.52 1.56 -4.41
C THR A 47 -14.75 1.05 -3.20
N ASN A 48 -15.38 1.06 -2.02
CA ASN A 48 -14.75 0.51 -0.83
C ASN A 48 -14.74 -1.03 -0.92
N VAL A 49 -13.68 -1.68 -0.44
CA VAL A 49 -13.55 -3.15 -0.48
C VAL A 49 -14.66 -3.88 0.28
N TYR A 50 -15.25 -3.26 1.29
CA TYR A 50 -16.40 -3.80 2.04
C TYR A 50 -17.73 -3.73 1.27
N GLU A 51 -17.79 -3.05 0.11
CA GLU A 51 -18.95 -3.11 -0.79
C GLU A 51 -19.03 -4.42 -1.59
N ARG A 52 -17.96 -5.24 -1.52
CA ARG A 52 -17.87 -6.55 -2.19
C ARG A 52 -17.80 -7.68 -1.18
N GLU A 53 -18.19 -8.87 -1.61
CA GLU A 53 -18.13 -10.08 -0.78
C GLU A 53 -16.76 -10.74 -0.91
N TRP A 54 -16.16 -11.06 0.23
CA TRP A 54 -14.89 -11.77 0.35
C TRP A 54 -14.77 -12.31 1.78
N ASP A 55 -14.10 -13.45 1.94
CA ASP A 55 -13.73 -14.02 3.24
C ASP A 55 -12.25 -13.68 3.54
N VAL A 56 -11.40 -13.69 2.50
CA VAL A 56 -10.01 -13.22 2.56
C VAL A 56 -9.77 -12.14 1.50
N LEU A 57 -9.22 -11.00 1.90
CA LEU A 57 -8.79 -9.91 1.02
C LEU A 57 -7.27 -9.81 1.05
N ILE A 58 -6.65 -10.04 -0.10
CA ILE A 58 -5.22 -9.85 -0.31
C ILE A 58 -5.02 -8.49 -0.98
N VAL A 59 -4.29 -7.60 -0.32
CA VAL A 59 -3.97 -6.27 -0.83
C VAL A 59 -2.48 -6.24 -1.20
N LEU A 60 -2.17 -5.94 -2.45
CA LEU A 60 -0.83 -5.77 -2.99
C LEU A 60 -0.54 -4.28 -3.15
N ASP A 61 0.31 -3.71 -2.30
CA ASP A 61 0.57 -2.26 -2.28
C ASP A 61 1.06 -1.74 -3.64
N ALA A 62 0.44 -0.66 -4.13
CA ALA A 62 0.73 -0.04 -5.41
C ALA A 62 0.63 -0.96 -6.65
N CYS A 63 -0.11 -2.07 -6.58
CA CYS A 63 -0.26 -3.00 -7.70
C CYS A 63 -1.11 -2.44 -8.85
N ARG A 64 -0.51 -2.34 -10.04
CA ARG A 64 -1.16 -1.88 -11.26
C ARG A 64 -1.95 -3.02 -11.92
N VAL A 65 -3.16 -2.68 -12.38
CA VAL A 65 -4.02 -3.59 -13.16
C VAL A 65 -3.32 -4.13 -14.41
N ASP A 66 -2.65 -3.27 -15.17
CA ASP A 66 -2.01 -3.67 -16.43
C ASP A 66 -0.85 -4.63 -16.20
N THR A 67 -0.04 -4.38 -15.18
CA THR A 67 1.12 -5.21 -14.86
C THR A 67 0.69 -6.57 -14.32
N LEU A 68 -0.36 -6.62 -13.49
CA LEU A 68 -0.93 -7.89 -13.06
C LEU A 68 -1.48 -8.70 -14.24
N ARG A 69 -2.13 -8.05 -15.23
CA ARG A 69 -2.58 -8.71 -16.46
C ARG A 69 -1.43 -9.27 -17.29
N GLU A 70 -0.27 -8.62 -17.30
CA GLU A 70 0.90 -9.08 -18.06
C GLU A 70 1.50 -10.37 -17.51
N VAL A 71 1.45 -10.57 -16.18
CA VAL A 71 1.99 -11.77 -15.51
C VAL A 71 0.92 -12.80 -15.15
N ALA A 72 -0.37 -12.51 -15.39
CA ALA A 72 -1.49 -13.36 -14.96
C ALA A 72 -1.39 -14.80 -15.46
N ASP A 73 -0.97 -15.01 -16.72
CA ASP A 73 -0.83 -16.34 -17.33
C ASP A 73 0.28 -17.20 -16.67
N GLU A 74 1.10 -16.62 -15.78
CA GLU A 74 2.12 -17.35 -15.00
C GLU A 74 1.51 -18.04 -13.75
N TYR A 75 0.27 -17.71 -13.37
CA TYR A 75 -0.34 -18.10 -12.11
C TYR A 75 -1.73 -18.73 -12.30
N ASP A 76 -1.85 -20.03 -11.99
CA ASP A 76 -3.10 -20.81 -12.17
C ASP A 76 -4.29 -20.28 -11.32
N PHE A 77 -4.04 -19.49 -10.27
CA PHE A 77 -5.10 -18.92 -9.43
C PHE A 77 -5.70 -17.62 -9.99
N ILE A 78 -5.17 -17.10 -11.10
CA ILE A 78 -5.61 -15.86 -11.75
C ILE A 78 -6.33 -16.20 -13.07
N ASP A 79 -7.64 -16.45 -13.00
CA ASP A 79 -8.44 -16.69 -14.21
C ASP A 79 -8.77 -15.39 -14.98
N THR A 80 -9.09 -14.32 -14.26
CA THR A 80 -9.51 -13.04 -14.84
C THR A 80 -9.07 -11.90 -13.93
N VAL A 81 -8.53 -10.85 -14.53
CA VAL A 81 -8.15 -9.61 -13.82
C VAL A 81 -9.15 -8.51 -14.18
N ASP A 82 -10.21 -8.42 -13.38
CA ASP A 82 -11.12 -7.28 -13.39
C ASP A 82 -10.43 -6.05 -12.76
N GLU A 83 -11.11 -4.91 -12.83
CA GLU A 83 -10.62 -3.66 -12.27
C GLU A 83 -11.72 -2.96 -11.46
N MET A 84 -11.31 -2.26 -10.41
CA MET A 84 -12.17 -1.37 -9.65
C MET A 84 -11.48 -0.03 -9.42
N TRP A 85 -12.28 1.01 -9.17
CA TRP A 85 -11.72 2.29 -8.74
C TRP A 85 -11.43 2.23 -7.25
N SER A 86 -10.16 2.30 -6.87
CA SER A 86 -9.76 2.49 -5.48
C SER A 86 -10.28 3.81 -4.95
N ILE A 87 -10.56 3.83 -3.65
CA ILE A 87 -10.93 5.04 -2.92
C ILE A 87 -9.72 5.92 -2.59
N GLY A 88 -8.51 5.36 -2.56
CA GLY A 88 -7.25 6.08 -2.35
C GLY A 88 -6.37 6.16 -3.59
N SER A 89 -5.46 7.13 -3.63
CA SER A 89 -4.32 7.16 -4.56
C SER A 89 -2.97 6.98 -3.85
N HIS A 90 -2.99 6.71 -2.55
CA HIS A 90 -1.87 6.60 -1.63
C HIS A 90 -2.36 5.82 -0.40
N SER A 91 -1.53 5.00 0.25
CA SER A 91 -1.98 4.11 1.33
C SER A 91 -2.68 4.83 2.46
N ALA A 92 -2.15 5.96 2.94
CA ALA A 92 -2.82 6.78 3.95
C ALA A 92 -4.25 7.24 3.55
N GLU A 93 -4.46 7.62 2.29
CA GLU A 93 -5.79 7.95 1.77
C GLU A 93 -6.68 6.71 1.71
N TRP A 94 -6.14 5.58 1.27
CA TRP A 94 -6.87 4.32 1.20
C TRP A 94 -7.30 3.84 2.58
N LEU A 95 -6.40 3.83 3.57
CA LEU A 95 -6.69 3.43 4.95
C LEU A 95 -7.78 4.31 5.57
N ALA A 96 -7.63 5.63 5.46
CA ALA A 96 -8.56 6.60 6.03
C ALA A 96 -9.97 6.55 5.40
N GLN A 97 -10.09 6.15 4.13
CA GLN A 97 -11.40 5.95 3.48
C GLN A 97 -11.94 4.52 3.67
N THR A 98 -11.06 3.52 3.77
CA THR A 98 -11.45 2.10 3.81
C THR A 98 -12.06 1.77 5.15
N PHE A 99 -11.32 2.09 6.21
CA PHE A 99 -11.68 1.77 7.59
C PHE A 99 -12.54 2.86 8.22
N SER A 100 -13.61 3.25 7.51
CA SER A 100 -14.53 4.29 7.96
C SER A 100 -15.58 3.76 8.95
N GLU A 101 -16.11 4.65 9.79
CA GLU A 101 -17.24 4.36 10.71
C GLU A 101 -18.47 3.78 9.99
N THR A 102 -18.61 4.05 8.69
CA THR A 102 -19.68 3.48 7.85
C THR A 102 -19.62 1.95 7.79
N TYR A 103 -18.43 1.37 7.85
CA TYR A 103 -18.18 -0.08 7.78
C TYR A 103 -17.76 -0.67 9.14
N ARG A 104 -18.04 0.03 10.25
CA ARG A 104 -17.62 -0.40 11.60
C ARG A 104 -18.02 -1.85 11.89
N SER A 105 -19.23 -2.26 11.54
CA SER A 105 -19.72 -3.62 11.82
C SER A 105 -18.93 -4.73 11.12
N GLU A 106 -18.43 -4.43 9.92
CA GLU A 106 -17.60 -5.32 9.11
C GLU A 106 -16.16 -5.31 9.63
N ILE A 107 -15.65 -4.14 10.01
CA ILE A 107 -14.30 -3.98 10.58
C ILE A 107 -14.17 -4.71 11.93
N GLU A 108 -15.19 -4.66 12.79
CA GLU A 108 -15.26 -5.39 14.07
C GLU A 108 -15.16 -6.92 13.94
N ARG A 109 -15.31 -7.45 12.73
CA ARG A 109 -15.17 -8.88 12.41
C ARG A 109 -14.02 -9.16 11.44
N THR A 110 -13.15 -8.17 11.26
CA THR A 110 -12.00 -8.25 10.36
C THR A 110 -10.73 -8.39 11.20
N GLN A 111 -9.97 -9.45 10.93
CA GLN A 111 -8.57 -9.51 11.27
C GLN A 111 -7.76 -8.86 10.16
N TYR A 112 -6.86 -7.95 10.54
CA TYR A 112 -6.04 -7.21 9.59
C TYR A 112 -4.57 -7.42 9.88
N ILE A 113 -3.86 -8.02 8.93
CA ILE A 113 -2.42 -8.27 8.98
C ILE A 113 -1.76 -7.41 7.91
N THR A 114 -0.83 -6.56 8.30
CA THR A 114 -0.29 -5.53 7.42
C THR A 114 1.21 -5.37 7.55
N GLY A 115 1.87 -5.29 6.39
CA GLY A 115 3.25 -4.83 6.28
C GLY A 115 3.35 -3.31 6.09
N ASN A 116 2.23 -2.60 5.99
CA ASN A 116 2.21 -1.17 5.65
C ASN A 116 2.21 -0.27 6.90
N PRO A 117 3.29 0.50 7.13
CA PRO A 117 3.44 1.38 8.31
C PRO A 117 2.51 2.59 8.34
N HIS A 118 1.85 2.96 7.23
CA HIS A 118 0.79 3.98 7.30
C HIS A 118 -0.38 3.55 8.17
N THR A 119 -0.52 2.25 8.45
CA THR A 119 -1.52 1.73 9.38
C THR A 119 -1.40 2.38 10.76
N ASP A 120 -0.19 2.47 11.32
CA ASP A 120 0.03 3.11 12.62
C ASP A 120 -0.24 4.61 12.55
N ARG A 121 0.33 5.30 11.54
CA ARG A 121 0.11 6.74 11.37
C ARG A 121 -1.36 7.12 11.26
N VAL A 122 -2.15 6.35 10.50
CA VAL A 122 -3.57 6.67 10.29
C VAL A 122 -4.44 6.16 11.43
N LEU A 123 -4.32 4.89 11.82
CA LEU A 123 -5.28 4.25 12.73
C LEU A 123 -4.90 4.37 14.21
N ASP A 124 -3.61 4.53 14.54
CA ASP A 124 -3.15 4.69 15.93
C ASP A 124 -2.84 6.16 16.25
N GLN A 125 -1.95 6.79 15.48
CA GLN A 125 -1.58 8.19 15.68
C GLN A 125 -2.62 9.20 15.18
N ARG A 126 -3.66 8.70 14.49
CA ARG A 126 -4.78 9.49 13.97
C ARG A 126 -4.36 10.62 13.03
N MET A 127 -3.25 10.45 12.33
CA MET A 127 -2.81 11.36 11.28
C MET A 127 -3.76 11.25 10.08
N THR A 128 -3.96 12.37 9.39
CA THR A 128 -4.95 12.48 8.31
C THR A 128 -4.30 12.90 7.00
N PRO A 129 -4.70 12.32 5.85
CA PRO A 129 -4.24 12.80 4.55
C PRO A 129 -4.57 14.30 4.33
N PRO A 130 -3.72 15.05 3.62
CA PRO A 130 -2.43 14.62 3.07
C PRO A 130 -1.33 14.44 4.13
N MET A 131 -0.48 13.44 3.94
CA MET A 131 0.67 13.09 4.78
C MET A 131 1.98 13.71 4.29
N ASN A 132 2.18 13.79 2.98
CA ASN A 132 3.48 14.18 2.40
C ASN A 132 3.49 15.66 1.96
N ASN A 133 2.37 16.36 2.15
CA ASN A 133 2.19 17.75 1.72
C ASN A 133 1.40 18.54 2.76
N THR A 134 1.95 19.67 3.24
CA THR A 134 1.16 20.55 4.11
C THR A 134 0.14 21.33 3.30
N THR A 135 -1.11 21.38 3.75
CA THR A 135 -2.13 22.30 3.22
C THR A 135 -2.29 23.52 4.12
N ALA A 136 -2.45 24.72 3.55
CA ALA A 136 -2.55 25.96 4.33
C ALA A 136 -3.78 25.97 5.26
N ILE A 137 -4.88 25.38 4.79
CA ILE A 137 -6.15 25.24 5.50
C ILE A 137 -6.60 23.80 5.31
N ASP A 138 -6.98 23.14 6.39
CA ASP A 138 -7.60 21.82 6.33
C ASP A 138 -9.06 21.90 6.78
N PHE A 139 -9.97 21.54 5.87
CA PHE A 139 -11.39 21.37 6.14
C PHE A 139 -11.89 19.98 5.79
N SER A 140 -10.98 19.01 5.63
CA SER A 140 -11.31 17.59 5.60
C SER A 140 -12.09 17.19 6.87
N ARG A 141 -12.81 16.09 6.76
CA ARG A 141 -13.59 15.43 7.80
C ARG A 141 -13.43 13.96 7.58
N TRP A 142 -12.36 13.42 8.11
CA TRP A 142 -12.08 12.00 8.12
C TRP A 142 -12.88 11.34 9.24
N ASP A 143 -13.36 10.14 8.96
CA ASP A 143 -14.31 9.40 9.80
C ASP A 143 -13.90 7.93 9.84
N PHE A 144 -12.64 7.68 10.21
CA PHE A 144 -12.07 6.35 10.33
C PHE A 144 -12.05 5.85 11.78
N VAL A 145 -12.08 4.53 11.92
CA VAL A 145 -12.04 3.86 13.23
C VAL A 145 -10.63 3.86 13.83
N ASP A 146 -10.52 3.54 15.11
CA ASP A 146 -9.24 3.26 15.79
C ASP A 146 -8.83 1.80 15.63
N THR A 147 -7.59 1.47 16.00
CA THR A 147 -7.02 0.11 15.95
C THR A 147 -7.84 -0.91 16.75
N GLU A 148 -8.48 -0.52 17.86
CA GLU A 148 -9.30 -1.42 18.69
C GLU A 148 -10.66 -1.78 18.08
N ALA A 149 -11.02 -1.15 16.95
CA ALA A 149 -12.24 -1.51 16.25
C ALA A 149 -12.12 -2.81 15.46
N PHE A 150 -10.90 -3.30 15.20
CA PHE A 150 -10.69 -4.58 14.49
C PHE A 150 -10.87 -5.76 15.44
N GLU A 151 -11.24 -6.93 14.89
CA GLU A 151 -11.18 -8.18 15.66
C GLU A 151 -9.75 -8.44 16.16
N SER A 152 -8.78 -8.21 15.28
CA SER A 152 -7.38 -8.08 15.62
C SER A 152 -6.64 -7.29 14.54
N LEU A 153 -5.65 -6.50 14.94
CA LEU A 153 -4.73 -5.81 14.04
C LEU A 153 -3.31 -6.26 14.36
N GLU A 154 -2.60 -6.74 13.35
CA GLU A 154 -1.21 -7.18 13.45
C GLU A 154 -0.35 -6.41 12.45
N MET A 155 0.47 -5.51 12.98
CA MET A 155 1.40 -4.67 12.22
C MET A 155 2.77 -5.35 12.14
N VAL A 156 2.89 -6.30 11.21
CA VAL A 156 4.05 -7.19 11.08
C VAL A 156 5.36 -6.39 10.87
N TRP A 157 5.28 -5.22 10.24
CA TRP A 157 6.43 -4.36 9.99
C TRP A 157 7.10 -3.82 11.27
N GLU A 158 6.40 -3.77 12.41
CA GLU A 158 6.93 -3.20 13.66
C GLU A 158 8.21 -3.89 14.13
N ASP A 159 8.26 -5.22 14.02
CA ASP A 159 9.36 -6.03 14.54
C ASP A 159 9.81 -7.16 13.59
N ARG A 160 9.41 -7.10 12.31
CA ARG A 160 9.79 -8.07 11.26
C ARG A 160 10.37 -7.43 10.00
N LEU A 161 10.95 -6.25 10.12
CA LEU A 161 11.66 -5.61 9.03
C LEU A 161 12.92 -6.39 8.66
N ASP A 162 13.12 -6.66 7.36
CA ASP A 162 14.38 -7.24 6.89
C ASP A 162 15.45 -6.13 6.72
N GLU A 163 16.57 -6.24 7.42
CA GLU A 163 17.64 -5.22 7.39
C GLU A 163 18.29 -5.06 6.01
N THR A 164 18.30 -6.11 5.18
CA THR A 164 18.94 -6.07 3.85
C THR A 164 18.03 -5.39 2.83
N TYR A 165 16.74 -5.73 2.88
CA TYR A 165 15.75 -5.28 1.90
C TYR A 165 14.95 -4.05 2.36
N ARG A 166 15.10 -3.67 3.64
CA ARG A 166 14.43 -2.53 4.30
C ARG A 166 12.90 -2.54 4.18
N VAL A 167 12.34 -3.74 4.07
CA VAL A 167 10.90 -3.97 3.97
C VAL A 167 10.55 -5.31 4.61
N THR A 168 9.33 -5.47 5.10
CA THR A 168 8.83 -6.78 5.49
C THR A 168 8.72 -7.66 4.26
N LEU A 169 9.36 -8.83 4.31
CA LEU A 169 9.36 -9.78 3.20
C LEU A 169 7.98 -10.44 3.04
N PRO A 170 7.55 -10.75 1.80
CA PRO A 170 6.24 -11.34 1.57
C PRO A 170 6.11 -12.72 2.23
N GLY A 171 7.19 -13.50 2.31
CA GLY A 171 7.17 -14.78 3.03
C GLY A 171 6.83 -14.66 4.51
N VAL A 172 7.28 -13.59 5.18
CA VAL A 172 6.95 -13.34 6.59
C VAL A 172 5.47 -12.97 6.71
N MET A 173 4.98 -12.08 5.84
CA MET A 173 3.55 -11.75 5.79
C MET A 173 2.67 -13.00 5.58
N THR A 174 3.08 -13.89 4.68
CA THR A 174 2.41 -15.17 4.41
C THR A 174 2.39 -16.07 5.64
N ASP A 175 3.48 -16.18 6.38
CA ASP A 175 3.53 -17.02 7.60
C ASP A 175 2.57 -16.51 8.68
N HIS A 176 2.53 -15.19 8.89
CA HIS A 176 1.59 -14.57 9.83
C HIS A 176 0.13 -14.77 9.37
N ALA A 177 -0.15 -14.64 8.08
CA ALA A 177 -1.48 -14.88 7.51
C ALA A 177 -1.93 -16.35 7.63
N ILE A 178 -1.04 -17.31 7.37
CA ILE A 178 -1.32 -18.75 7.56
C ILE A 178 -1.63 -19.04 9.03
N ALA A 179 -0.82 -18.49 9.96
CA ALA A 179 -1.05 -18.67 11.38
C ALA A 179 -2.40 -18.11 11.81
N ALA A 180 -2.77 -16.91 11.38
CA ALA A 180 -4.08 -16.32 11.68
C ALA A 180 -5.23 -17.15 11.10
N GLY A 181 -5.16 -17.51 9.82
CA GLY A 181 -6.18 -18.33 9.14
C GLY A 181 -6.42 -19.68 9.81
N ARG A 182 -5.35 -20.37 10.24
CA ARG A 182 -5.46 -21.69 10.88
C ARG A 182 -5.85 -21.66 12.35
N THR A 183 -5.43 -20.62 13.10
CA THR A 183 -5.59 -20.62 14.56
C THR A 183 -6.77 -19.81 15.05
N ARG A 184 -7.16 -18.76 14.32
CA ARG A 184 -8.22 -17.85 14.73
C ARG A 184 -9.51 -18.01 13.93
N ASP A 185 -9.46 -18.66 12.76
CA ASP A 185 -10.62 -18.92 11.89
C ASP A 185 -11.51 -17.66 11.69
N PRO A 186 -10.92 -16.55 11.19
CA PRO A 186 -11.63 -15.27 11.10
C PRO A 186 -12.83 -15.31 10.17
N GLU A 187 -13.88 -14.53 10.50
CA GLU A 187 -14.97 -14.25 9.54
C GLU A 187 -14.44 -13.48 8.32
N ARG A 188 -13.48 -12.57 8.54
CA ARG A 188 -12.81 -11.78 7.50
C ARG A 188 -11.34 -11.62 7.81
N LEU A 189 -10.49 -11.89 6.83
CA LEU A 189 -9.04 -11.67 6.92
C LEU A 189 -8.58 -10.71 5.83
N ILE A 190 -7.91 -9.62 6.21
CA ILE A 190 -7.16 -8.77 5.29
C ILE A 190 -5.68 -9.06 5.47
N VAL A 191 -4.98 -9.34 4.36
CA VAL A 191 -3.52 -9.48 4.29
C VAL A 191 -2.98 -8.41 3.35
N HIS A 192 -2.27 -7.42 3.88
CA HIS A 192 -1.77 -6.29 3.12
C HIS A 192 -0.25 -6.34 2.99
N TYR A 193 0.20 -6.82 1.83
CA TYR A 193 1.60 -6.94 1.45
C TYR A 193 2.14 -5.58 1.01
N MET A 194 3.41 -5.31 1.36
CA MET A 194 4.13 -4.14 0.85
C MET A 194 4.55 -4.27 -0.60
N GLN A 195 4.52 -5.46 -1.19
CA GLN A 195 4.91 -5.65 -2.58
C GLN A 195 3.66 -5.62 -3.48
N PRO A 196 3.77 -5.07 -4.71
CA PRO A 196 4.98 -4.70 -5.46
C PRO A 196 5.55 -3.29 -5.23
N HIS A 197 5.03 -2.51 -4.27
CA HIS A 197 5.61 -1.21 -3.92
C HIS A 197 7.11 -1.32 -3.60
N LEU A 198 7.82 -0.21 -3.76
CA LEU A 198 9.26 -0.15 -3.51
C LEU A 198 9.62 -0.44 -2.03
N PRO A 199 10.84 -0.90 -1.73
CA PRO A 199 11.91 -1.27 -2.67
C PRO A 199 11.54 -2.41 -3.62
N TYR A 200 11.93 -2.31 -4.90
CA TYR A 200 11.67 -3.31 -5.94
C TYR A 200 12.64 -4.50 -5.82
N ILE A 201 12.45 -5.30 -4.78
CA ILE A 201 13.39 -6.33 -4.34
C ILE A 201 13.36 -7.64 -5.12
N GLY A 202 12.39 -7.87 -6.03
CA GLY A 202 12.16 -9.19 -6.63
C GLY A 202 13.41 -9.84 -7.22
N ARG A 203 14.16 -9.07 -8.02
CA ARG A 203 15.41 -9.55 -8.62
C ARG A 203 16.53 -9.71 -7.59
N ALA A 204 16.70 -8.75 -6.69
CA ALA A 204 17.73 -8.80 -5.64
C ALA A 204 17.53 -10.02 -4.72
N PHE A 205 16.29 -10.28 -4.32
CA PHE A 205 15.90 -11.41 -3.49
C PHE A 205 16.22 -12.74 -4.16
N ARG A 206 15.81 -12.93 -5.42
CA ARG A 206 16.12 -14.14 -6.19
C ARG A 206 17.62 -14.38 -6.35
N ASP A 207 18.38 -13.31 -6.57
CA ASP A 207 19.83 -13.37 -6.76
C ASP A 207 20.60 -13.54 -5.43
N GLY A 208 19.92 -13.47 -4.27
CA GLY A 208 20.54 -13.57 -2.95
C GLY A 208 21.51 -12.42 -2.65
N ARG A 209 21.20 -11.21 -3.12
CA ARG A 209 22.03 -10.01 -2.99
C ARG A 209 21.24 -8.85 -2.40
N GLY A 210 21.96 -7.84 -1.91
CA GLY A 210 21.33 -6.57 -1.54
C GLY A 210 20.74 -5.84 -2.76
N PRO A 211 19.69 -5.02 -2.55
CA PRO A 211 19.12 -4.18 -3.59
C PRO A 211 20.12 -3.10 -4.06
N THR A 212 20.07 -2.77 -5.33
CA THR A 212 20.78 -1.65 -5.95
C THR A 212 20.03 -0.33 -5.70
N ASP A 213 20.68 0.81 -5.92
CA ASP A 213 20.05 2.13 -5.79
C ASP A 213 18.78 2.29 -6.66
N VAL A 214 18.71 1.61 -7.81
CA VAL A 214 17.51 1.64 -8.69
C VAL A 214 16.40 0.73 -8.16
N GLU A 215 16.75 -0.35 -7.46
CA GLU A 215 15.77 -1.19 -6.77
C GLU A 215 15.24 -0.51 -5.50
N MET A 216 16.08 0.27 -4.80
CA MET A 216 15.66 1.05 -3.63
C MET A 216 14.76 2.22 -4.01
N ASP A 217 15.21 3.08 -4.94
CA ASP A 217 14.59 4.39 -5.18
C ASP A 217 13.98 4.50 -6.59
N GLY A 218 13.42 3.40 -7.11
CA GLY A 218 13.18 3.23 -8.55
C GLY A 218 12.42 4.37 -9.24
N TYR A 219 11.28 4.82 -8.68
CA TYR A 219 10.54 5.93 -9.28
C TYR A 219 11.25 7.28 -9.11
N GLU A 220 12.08 7.48 -8.08
CA GLU A 220 12.88 8.70 -7.90
C GLU A 220 14.02 8.75 -8.91
N LYS A 221 14.70 7.61 -9.14
CA LYS A 221 15.72 7.45 -10.19
C LYS A 221 15.13 7.66 -11.59
N LEU A 222 13.87 7.26 -11.78
CA LEU A 222 13.15 7.54 -13.01
C LEU A 222 12.80 9.02 -13.16
N GLU A 223 12.35 9.70 -12.08
CA GLU A 223 12.07 11.14 -12.12
C GLU A 223 13.33 11.96 -12.40
N SER A 224 14.46 11.63 -11.77
CA SER A 224 15.73 12.34 -11.92
C SER A 224 16.41 12.09 -13.27
N GLY A 225 16.00 11.02 -13.98
CA GLY A 225 16.61 10.57 -15.22
C GLY A 225 17.91 9.78 -15.02
N GLU A 226 18.18 9.31 -13.80
CA GLU A 226 19.28 8.39 -13.49
C GLU A 226 19.00 6.95 -13.95
N SER A 227 17.72 6.59 -14.14
CA SER A 227 17.27 5.33 -14.73
C SER A 227 16.20 5.56 -15.80
N ASP A 228 15.94 4.54 -16.61
CA ASP A 228 14.89 4.56 -17.63
C ASP A 228 13.64 3.76 -17.21
N ARG A 229 12.53 4.05 -17.88
CA ARG A 229 11.22 3.47 -17.55
C ARG A 229 11.22 1.96 -17.70
N GLU A 230 11.90 1.42 -18.72
CA GLU A 230 11.93 -0.01 -19.00
C GLU A 230 12.60 -0.75 -17.84
N THR A 231 13.76 -0.27 -17.40
CA THR A 231 14.51 -0.83 -16.27
C THR A 231 13.69 -0.83 -14.98
N VAL A 232 13.10 0.32 -14.62
CA VAL A 232 12.34 0.46 -13.37
C VAL A 232 11.07 -0.38 -13.40
N TYR A 233 10.35 -0.36 -14.53
CA TYR A 233 9.14 -1.15 -14.71
C TYR A 233 9.41 -2.66 -14.62
N GLU A 234 10.53 -3.13 -15.16
CA GLU A 234 10.89 -4.54 -15.04
C GLU A 234 11.21 -4.93 -13.59
N LEU A 235 11.93 -4.10 -12.84
CA LEU A 235 12.19 -4.37 -11.42
C LEU A 235 10.90 -4.41 -10.58
N TYR A 236 9.97 -3.51 -10.85
CA TYR A 236 8.63 -3.53 -10.25
C TYR A 236 7.88 -4.83 -10.60
N THR A 237 7.92 -5.25 -11.87
CA THR A 237 7.27 -6.49 -12.33
C THR A 237 7.87 -7.74 -11.68
N GLU A 238 9.21 -7.77 -11.52
CA GLU A 238 9.90 -8.85 -10.80
C GLU A 238 9.51 -8.91 -9.32
N THR A 239 9.23 -7.76 -8.71
CA THR A 239 8.77 -7.67 -7.32
C THR A 239 7.31 -8.09 -7.20
N LEU A 240 6.48 -7.81 -8.21
CA LEU A 240 5.13 -8.36 -8.31
C LEU A 240 5.15 -9.89 -8.39
N ARG A 241 6.03 -10.48 -9.21
CA ARG A 241 6.19 -11.94 -9.26
C ARG A 241 6.57 -12.53 -7.90
N LEU A 242 7.53 -11.89 -7.20
CA LEU A 242 7.93 -12.33 -5.86
C LEU A 242 6.75 -12.43 -4.88
N VAL A 243 5.86 -11.44 -4.86
CA VAL A 243 4.69 -11.49 -3.95
C VAL A 243 3.61 -12.43 -4.43
N LEU A 244 3.41 -12.56 -5.75
CA LEU A 244 2.44 -13.52 -6.29
C LEU A 244 2.83 -14.98 -6.02
N ASP A 245 4.13 -15.28 -6.01
CA ASP A 245 4.63 -16.61 -5.58
C ASP A 245 4.24 -16.90 -4.12
N GLU A 246 4.32 -15.90 -3.24
CA GLU A 246 3.94 -16.02 -1.83
C GLU A 246 2.41 -16.01 -1.62
N VAL A 247 1.65 -15.30 -2.46
CA VAL A 247 0.19 -15.41 -2.51
C VAL A 247 -0.24 -16.81 -2.90
N GLU A 248 0.43 -17.44 -3.87
CA GLU A 248 0.15 -18.83 -4.24
C GLU A 248 0.36 -19.78 -3.05
N VAL A 249 1.43 -19.56 -2.27
CA VAL A 249 1.69 -20.30 -1.04
C VAL A 249 0.59 -20.07 -0.02
N LEU A 250 0.16 -18.82 0.19
CA LEU A 250 -0.93 -18.48 1.11
C LEU A 250 -2.23 -19.21 0.72
N LEU A 251 -2.64 -19.13 -0.55
CA LEU A 251 -3.86 -19.76 -1.07
C LEU A 251 -3.87 -21.29 -0.90
N LYS A 252 -2.68 -21.92 -0.85
CA LYS A 252 -2.50 -23.36 -0.59
C LYS A 252 -2.45 -23.72 0.90
N ASN A 253 -2.54 -22.75 1.81
CA ASN A 253 -2.32 -22.93 3.25
C ASN A 253 -3.37 -22.27 4.16
N ILE A 254 -4.45 -21.74 3.59
CA ILE A 254 -5.65 -21.27 4.32
C ILE A 254 -6.91 -21.78 3.61
N ASP A 255 -8.02 -21.92 4.33
CA ASP A 255 -9.33 -22.23 3.75
C ASP A 255 -10.14 -20.93 3.57
N ALA A 256 -10.62 -20.68 2.36
CA ALA A 256 -11.53 -19.56 2.08
C ALA A 256 -12.35 -19.85 0.81
N GLU A 257 -13.66 -19.67 0.87
CA GLU A 257 -14.52 -19.85 -0.30
C GLU A 257 -14.36 -18.69 -1.29
N ARG A 258 -14.21 -17.47 -0.77
CA ARG A 258 -14.04 -16.24 -1.56
C ARG A 258 -12.78 -15.51 -1.15
N VAL A 259 -11.78 -15.56 -2.02
CA VAL A 259 -10.58 -14.73 -1.93
C VAL A 259 -10.64 -13.65 -2.99
N ALA A 260 -10.41 -12.40 -2.58
CA ALA A 260 -10.24 -11.27 -3.48
C ALA A 260 -8.79 -10.77 -3.41
N ILE A 261 -8.14 -10.59 -4.57
CA ILE A 261 -6.80 -9.97 -4.67
C ILE A 261 -6.97 -8.60 -5.33
N THR A 262 -6.50 -7.55 -4.64
CA THR A 262 -6.65 -6.15 -5.05
C THR A 262 -5.40 -5.35 -4.68
N ALA A 263 -5.45 -4.03 -4.88
CA ALA A 263 -4.46 -3.08 -4.43
C ALA A 263 -5.11 -1.90 -3.70
N ASP A 264 -4.36 -1.23 -2.85
CA ASP A 264 -4.76 0.03 -2.24
C ASP A 264 -4.70 1.19 -3.26
N HIS A 265 -3.70 1.18 -4.13
CA HIS A 265 -3.56 2.04 -5.31
C HIS A 265 -2.64 1.37 -6.36
N GLY A 266 -2.31 2.08 -7.44
CA GLY A 266 -1.31 1.71 -8.43
C GLY A 266 -0.09 2.63 -8.40
N GLU A 267 0.79 2.52 -9.39
CA GLU A 267 2.06 3.26 -9.47
C GLU A 267 2.27 3.91 -10.85
N ALA A 268 2.66 5.19 -10.88
CA ALA A 268 3.02 5.91 -12.08
C ALA A 268 4.53 5.81 -12.35
N PHE A 269 4.87 5.56 -13.61
CA PHE A 269 6.25 5.49 -14.14
C PHE A 269 6.48 6.59 -15.20
N GLY A 270 5.96 7.79 -14.97
CA GLY A 270 6.08 8.96 -15.85
C GLY A 270 4.79 9.34 -16.60
N GLU A 271 3.68 8.64 -16.38
CA GLU A 271 2.35 8.98 -16.88
C GLU A 271 1.99 10.42 -16.48
N MET A 272 1.77 11.31 -17.46
CA MET A 272 1.56 12.74 -17.22
C MET A 272 2.66 13.43 -16.38
N ARG A 273 3.90 12.92 -16.42
CA ARG A 273 5.03 13.35 -15.57
C ARG A 273 4.82 13.11 -14.07
N ALA A 274 3.92 12.21 -13.70
CA ALA A 274 3.81 11.69 -12.33
C ALA A 274 4.70 10.45 -12.19
N TYR A 275 5.30 10.31 -11.01
CA TYR A 275 6.14 9.18 -10.62
C TYR A 275 5.69 8.73 -9.22
N GLY A 276 5.69 7.42 -8.98
CA GLY A 276 5.12 6.85 -7.76
C GLY A 276 3.60 7.04 -7.71
N HIS A 277 3.08 7.41 -6.55
CA HIS A 277 1.64 7.48 -6.29
C HIS A 277 1.31 8.78 -5.53
N PRO A 278 1.29 9.94 -6.23
CA PRO A 278 1.08 11.23 -5.57
C PRO A 278 -0.27 11.32 -4.84
N GLU A 279 -0.29 12.05 -3.73
CA GLU A 279 -1.50 12.22 -2.92
C GLU A 279 -2.66 12.87 -3.70
N GLY A 280 -3.86 12.34 -3.55
CA GLY A 280 -5.04 12.86 -4.24
C GLY A 280 -4.92 12.86 -5.76
N PHE A 281 -4.16 11.94 -6.35
CA PHE A 281 -3.95 11.86 -7.79
C PHE A 281 -5.03 10.97 -8.45
N PRO A 282 -5.97 11.53 -9.23
CA PRO A 282 -7.15 10.80 -9.72
C PRO A 282 -6.87 9.95 -10.97
N HIS A 283 -5.61 9.85 -11.39
CA HIS A 283 -5.26 9.22 -12.66
C HIS A 283 -5.57 7.71 -12.62
N PRO A 284 -6.16 7.14 -13.69
CA PRO A 284 -6.52 5.72 -13.73
C PRO A 284 -5.35 4.78 -13.41
N ILE A 285 -4.11 5.14 -13.78
CA ILE A 285 -2.94 4.29 -13.50
C ILE A 285 -2.66 4.08 -12.01
N VAL A 286 -3.11 5.02 -11.17
CA VAL A 286 -2.97 4.96 -9.71
C VAL A 286 -4.29 4.59 -9.05
N LYS A 287 -5.43 5.06 -9.58
CA LYS A 287 -6.74 4.85 -8.95
C LYS A 287 -7.53 3.64 -9.46
N LYS A 288 -7.19 3.04 -10.61
CA LYS A 288 -7.77 1.76 -11.01
C LYS A 288 -6.85 0.65 -10.56
N VAL A 289 -7.37 -0.22 -9.70
CA VAL A 289 -6.66 -1.33 -9.07
C VAL A 289 -7.26 -2.65 -9.52
N PRO A 290 -6.48 -3.75 -9.52
CA PRO A 290 -6.98 -5.05 -9.93
C PRO A 290 -8.07 -5.54 -8.99
N TRP A 291 -8.93 -6.42 -9.48
CA TRP A 291 -9.81 -7.24 -8.66
C TRP A 291 -9.84 -8.65 -9.24
N VAL A 292 -9.15 -9.58 -8.59
CA VAL A 292 -9.14 -10.99 -8.95
C VAL A 292 -9.94 -11.76 -7.93
N GLU A 293 -10.88 -12.59 -8.39
CA GLU A 293 -11.66 -13.48 -7.53
C GLU A 293 -11.14 -14.91 -7.67
N THR A 294 -10.88 -15.56 -6.55
CA THR A 294 -10.37 -16.93 -6.49
C THR A 294 -10.82 -17.60 -5.19
N SER A 295 -10.33 -18.81 -4.90
CA SER A 295 -10.57 -19.52 -3.63
C SER A 295 -9.27 -20.08 -3.07
N ALA A 296 -9.26 -20.39 -1.78
CA ALA A 296 -8.12 -20.97 -1.09
C ALA A 296 -8.51 -22.29 -0.43
N ARG A 297 -7.54 -23.21 -0.37
CA ARG A 297 -7.69 -24.48 0.32
C ARG A 297 -6.42 -24.84 1.05
N ASP A 298 -6.54 -25.14 2.34
CA ASP A 298 -5.39 -25.54 3.14
C ASP A 298 -4.96 -26.97 2.78
N THR A 299 -3.79 -27.06 2.14
CA THR A 299 -3.11 -28.31 1.79
C THR A 299 -1.90 -28.58 2.70
N GLN A 300 -1.65 -27.71 3.68
CA GLN A 300 -0.61 -27.86 4.70
C GLN A 300 0.79 -28.06 4.13
N THR A 301 1.13 -27.31 3.08
CA THR A 301 2.46 -27.35 2.45
C THR A 301 3.49 -26.46 3.14
N ARG A 302 3.05 -25.52 3.99
CA ARG A 302 3.90 -24.61 4.76
C ARG A 302 3.51 -24.62 6.24
N ASP A 303 4.51 -24.75 7.11
CA ASP A 303 4.39 -24.55 8.55
C ASP A 303 4.90 -23.12 8.85
N PRO A 304 4.06 -22.22 9.41
CA PRO A 304 4.42 -20.82 9.52
C PRO A 304 5.51 -20.58 10.58
N ASP A 305 6.56 -19.84 10.21
CA ASP A 305 7.61 -19.41 11.13
C ASP A 305 7.40 -17.96 11.58
N LEU A 306 6.73 -17.78 12.73
CA LEU A 306 6.44 -16.46 13.31
C LEU A 306 7.67 -15.79 13.97
N GLU A 307 8.79 -16.51 14.08
CA GLU A 307 10.04 -15.99 14.61
C GLU A 307 11.00 -15.55 13.49
N ALA A 308 10.67 -15.83 12.23
CA ALA A 308 11.42 -15.38 11.07
C ALA A 308 11.59 -13.85 11.09
N ASN A 309 12.82 -13.36 10.86
CA ASN A 309 13.14 -11.93 10.82
C ASN A 309 12.75 -11.12 12.06
N ARG A 310 12.60 -11.75 13.22
CA ARG A 310 12.36 -11.04 14.48
C ARG A 310 13.52 -10.09 14.80
N GLY A 311 13.27 -8.79 14.62
CA GLY A 311 14.23 -7.70 14.78
C GLY A 311 13.94 -6.81 16.00
N VAL A 312 14.66 -5.70 16.09
CA VAL A 312 14.36 -4.62 17.04
C VAL A 312 13.24 -3.76 16.45
N SER A 313 12.36 -3.24 17.31
CA SER A 313 11.33 -2.28 16.89
C SER A 313 11.95 -1.14 16.08
N VAL A 314 11.43 -0.89 14.89
CA VAL A 314 11.97 0.14 13.98
C VAL A 314 11.29 1.48 14.25
N ASP A 315 12.04 2.57 14.11
CA ASP A 315 11.45 3.92 14.11
C ASP A 315 10.61 4.11 12.84
N ILE A 316 9.38 4.58 13.01
CA ILE A 316 8.37 4.65 11.95
C ILE A 316 8.78 5.65 10.88
N GLU A 317 9.40 6.77 11.27
CA GLU A 317 9.88 7.78 10.33
C GLU A 317 11.02 7.24 9.46
N ASP A 318 11.97 6.54 10.07
CA ASP A 318 13.08 5.91 9.33
C ASP A 318 12.55 4.85 8.35
N HIS A 319 11.58 4.03 8.78
CA HIS A 319 11.02 3.00 7.92
C HIS A 319 10.24 3.57 6.73
N LEU A 320 9.41 4.60 6.95
CA LEU A 320 8.67 5.24 5.87
C LEU A 320 9.59 5.96 4.88
N GLN A 321 10.70 6.52 5.35
CA GLN A 321 11.72 7.09 4.48
C GLN A 321 12.35 6.03 3.57
N ASP A 322 12.64 4.83 4.11
CA ASP A 322 13.16 3.70 3.32
C ASP A 322 12.15 3.20 2.27
N LEU A 323 10.87 3.40 2.53
CA LEU A 323 9.78 3.15 1.59
C LEU A 323 9.51 4.33 0.65
N GLY A 324 10.35 5.37 0.62
CA GLY A 324 10.20 6.49 -0.31
C GLY A 324 9.06 7.46 0.03
N TYR A 325 8.44 7.31 1.19
CA TYR A 325 7.53 8.31 1.75
C TYR A 325 8.33 9.46 2.39
N ARG A 326 7.76 10.68 2.37
CA ARG A 326 8.44 11.91 2.81
C ARG A 326 7.63 12.69 3.82
#